data_AF-A0A932YET5-F1
#
_entry.id   AF-A0A932YET5-F1
#
_cell.length_a   1.000
_cell.length_b   1.000
_cell.length_c   1.000
_cell.angle_alpha   90.00
_cell.angle_beta   90.00
_cell.angle_gamma   90.00
#
_symmetry.space_group_name_H-M   'P 1'
#
loop_
_entity.id
_entity.type
_entity.pdbx_description
1 polymer ?
#
loop_
_entity_poly.entity_id
_entity_poly.type
_entity_poly.pdbx_seq_one_letter_code
_entity_poly.pdbx_strand_id
1 'polypeptide(L)'
;MRRSVARIKGFGFIIWHARHEFYHILLGLAWAWFLRERWNEFNARWVWWSLFASLLPDADHLLYFFIYGKKDMYSRQVRTFLKGGQWRNLAIFMENGHKNQTNLASHNYYIMAILLGSALASSLVEWQLGVILFGALFIHYVFDIIDDLLMLGRVNENWKRWGRTPT
;
A
#
# COMPACT_ATOMS: atom_id res chain seq x y z
N MET A 1 5.50 0.04 37.27
CA MET A 1 6.31 -0.74 36.29
C MET A 1 5.54 -1.35 35.10
N ARG A 2 4.26 -1.03 34.84
CA ARG A 2 3.49 -1.61 33.69
C ARG A 2 3.74 -0.97 32.32
N ARG A 3 4.34 0.23 32.24
CA ARG A 3 4.53 0.98 30.98
C ARG A 3 5.70 0.49 30.11
N SER A 4 6.76 -0.10 30.68
CA SER A 4 7.92 -0.54 29.87
C SER A 4 7.68 -1.84 29.12
N VAL A 5 6.91 -2.76 29.69
CA VAL A 5 6.59 -4.06 29.07
C VAL A 5 5.64 -3.91 27.87
N ALA A 6 4.79 -2.88 27.85
CA ALA A 6 3.93 -2.57 26.70
C ALA A 6 4.71 -2.06 25.47
N ARG A 7 5.83 -1.34 25.69
CA ARG A 7 6.71 -0.83 24.61
C ARG A 7 7.47 -1.93 23.89
N ILE A 8 7.90 -2.98 24.60
CA ILE A 8 8.60 -4.13 24.01
C ILE A 8 7.64 -5.00 23.16
N LYS A 9 6.33 -4.95 23.44
CA LYS A 9 5.31 -5.83 22.84
C LYS A 9 4.66 -5.27 21.56
N GLY A 10 4.80 -3.99 21.26
CA GLY A 10 4.36 -3.38 19.99
C GLY A 10 5.36 -3.54 18.83
N PHE A 11 6.56 -4.04 19.11
CA PHE A 11 7.66 -4.13 18.16
C PHE A 11 7.36 -5.06 16.97
N GLY A 12 6.61 -6.15 17.17
CA GLY A 12 6.27 -7.09 16.10
C GLY A 12 5.39 -6.49 14.99
N PHE A 13 4.36 -5.70 15.36
CA PHE A 13 3.55 -4.95 14.39
C PHE A 13 4.41 -3.97 13.60
N ILE A 14 5.27 -3.24 14.31
CA ILE A 14 6.17 -2.25 13.71
C ILE A 14 7.10 -2.94 12.72
N ILE A 15 7.70 -4.09 13.05
CA ILE A 15 8.58 -4.82 12.13
C ILE A 15 7.83 -5.32 10.90
N TRP A 16 6.67 -5.97 11.07
CA TRP A 16 5.91 -6.53 9.95
C TRP A 16 5.47 -5.43 8.98
N HIS A 17 4.85 -4.37 9.49
CA HIS A 17 4.40 -3.26 8.68
C HIS A 17 5.60 -2.52 8.07
N ALA A 18 6.65 -2.24 8.85
CA ALA A 18 7.86 -1.61 8.34
C ALA A 18 8.54 -2.43 7.25
N ARG A 19 8.47 -3.76 7.26
CA ARG A 19 9.01 -4.59 6.18
C ARG A 19 8.24 -4.37 4.88
N HIS A 20 6.92 -4.34 4.93
CA HIS A 20 6.08 -4.10 3.75
C HIS A 20 6.28 -2.69 3.20
N GLU A 21 6.22 -1.67 4.06
CA GLU A 21 6.49 -0.27 3.70
C GLU A 21 7.91 -0.09 3.16
N PHE A 22 8.89 -0.83 3.69
CA PHE A 22 10.25 -0.80 3.20
C PHE A 22 10.37 -1.33 1.77
N TYR A 23 9.64 -2.38 1.40
CA TYR A 23 9.60 -2.83 0.00
C TYR A 23 9.05 -1.73 -0.92
N HIS A 24 7.98 -1.05 -0.51
CA HIS A 24 7.42 0.07 -1.29
C HIS A 24 8.39 1.24 -1.41
N ILE A 25 9.10 1.59 -0.34
CA ILE A 25 10.19 2.58 -0.42
C ILE A 25 11.25 2.17 -1.43
N LEU A 26 11.70 0.91 -1.39
CA LEU A 26 12.69 0.39 -2.33
C LEU A 26 12.18 0.43 -3.78
N LEU A 27 10.90 0.14 -4.02
CA LEU A 27 10.28 0.25 -5.34
C LEU A 27 10.23 1.69 -5.84
N GLY A 28 9.85 2.64 -4.97
CA GLY A 28 9.90 4.07 -5.28
C GLY A 28 11.31 4.54 -5.64
N LEU A 29 12.33 4.08 -4.92
CA LEU A 29 13.74 4.37 -5.25
C LEU A 29 14.17 3.72 -6.57
N ALA A 30 13.80 2.46 -6.80
CA ALA A 30 14.11 1.74 -8.04
C ALA A 30 13.47 2.44 -9.25
N TRP A 31 12.23 2.92 -9.12
CA TRP A 31 11.55 3.68 -10.15
C TRP A 31 12.22 5.03 -10.41
N ALA A 32 12.57 5.77 -9.36
CA ALA A 32 13.31 7.03 -9.50
C ALA A 32 14.67 6.81 -10.18
N TRP A 33 15.37 5.73 -9.84
CA TRP A 33 16.61 5.34 -10.50
C TRP A 33 16.42 5.02 -11.98
N PHE A 34 15.40 4.22 -12.33
CA PHE A 34 15.06 3.95 -13.72
C PHE A 34 14.80 5.24 -14.51
N LEU A 35 14.04 6.19 -13.94
CA LEU A 35 13.75 7.46 -14.59
C LEU A 35 14.99 8.35 -14.74
N ARG A 36 15.90 8.33 -13.76
CA ARG A 36 17.22 9.00 -13.86
C ARG A 36 18.00 8.47 -15.07
N GLU A 37 18.10 7.15 -15.23
CA GLU A 37 18.81 6.57 -16.39
C GLU A 37 18.09 6.89 -17.71
N ARG A 38 16.76 6.87 -17.71
CA ARG A 38 15.94 7.12 -18.90
C ARG A 38 16.00 8.57 -19.39
N TRP A 39 16.07 9.54 -18.47
CA TRP A 39 16.14 10.97 -18.77
C TRP A 39 17.57 11.54 -18.70
N ASN A 40 18.53 10.72 -18.29
CA ASN A 40 19.93 11.10 -18.08
C ASN A 40 20.10 12.34 -17.17
N GLU A 41 19.23 12.47 -16.18
CA GLU A 41 19.18 13.61 -15.25
C GLU A 41 18.93 13.11 -13.82
N PHE A 42 19.69 13.64 -12.86
CA PHE A 42 19.39 13.43 -11.44
C PHE A 42 18.59 14.61 -10.89
N ASN A 43 17.42 14.32 -10.33
CA ASN A 43 16.57 15.31 -9.70
C ASN A 43 16.01 14.79 -8.37
N ALA A 44 16.46 15.37 -7.25
CA ALA A 44 16.04 14.96 -5.91
C ALA A 44 14.52 15.11 -5.67
N ARG A 45 13.85 16.04 -6.37
CA ARG A 45 12.39 16.18 -6.26
C ARG A 45 11.68 14.99 -6.89
N TRP A 46 12.21 14.43 -7.98
CA TRP A 46 11.63 13.24 -8.60
C TRP A 46 11.74 12.03 -7.68
N VAL A 47 12.89 11.85 -7.02
CA VAL A 47 13.06 10.82 -5.98
C VAL A 47 11.99 10.98 -4.90
N TRP A 48 11.79 12.21 -4.41
CA TRP A 48 10.80 12.44 -3.36
C TRP A 48 9.37 12.14 -3.82
N TRP A 49 9.01 12.55 -5.04
CA TRP A 49 7.69 12.24 -5.60
C TRP A 49 7.48 10.76 -5.86
N SER A 50 8.50 10.01 -6.31
CA SER A 50 8.43 8.56 -6.46
C SER A 50 8.20 7.87 -5.11
N LEU A 51 8.92 8.28 -4.06
CA LEU A 51 8.74 7.75 -2.71
C LEU A 51 7.34 8.04 -2.17
N PHE A 52 6.90 9.30 -2.25
CA PHE A 52 5.57 9.70 -1.81
C PHE A 52 4.47 8.92 -2.54
N ALA A 53 4.56 8.82 -3.86
CA ALA A 53 3.59 8.10 -4.66
C ALA A 53 3.60 6.58 -4.37
N SER A 54 4.77 6.00 -4.11
CA SER A 54 4.87 4.57 -3.79
C SER A 54 4.29 4.18 -2.44
N LEU A 55 4.13 5.14 -1.51
CA LEU A 55 3.51 4.93 -0.19
C LEU A 55 2.04 5.35 -0.15
N LEU A 56 1.60 6.13 -1.14
CA LEU A 56 0.25 6.70 -1.15
C LEU A 56 -0.86 5.62 -1.15
N PRO A 57 -0.75 4.47 -1.85
CA PRO A 57 -1.79 3.45 -1.81
C PRO A 57 -2.02 2.84 -0.43
N ASP A 58 -0.99 2.79 0.42
CA ASP A 58 -1.12 2.25 1.78
C ASP A 58 -2.04 3.09 2.67
N ALA A 59 -2.22 4.37 2.32
CA ALA A 59 -3.22 5.21 2.98
C ALA A 59 -4.65 4.67 2.80
N ASP A 60 -4.95 3.90 1.74
CA ASP A 60 -6.27 3.32 1.53
C ASP A 60 -6.63 2.32 2.64
N HIS A 61 -5.65 1.62 3.22
CA HIS A 61 -5.87 0.77 4.40
C HIS A 61 -6.36 1.58 5.61
N LEU A 62 -5.76 2.75 5.85
CA LEU A 62 -6.19 3.64 6.94
C LEU A 62 -7.61 4.15 6.67
N LEU A 63 -7.89 4.60 5.44
CA LEU A 63 -9.23 5.03 5.04
C LEU A 63 -10.25 3.91 5.17
N TYR A 64 -9.88 2.66 4.84
CA TYR A 64 -10.73 1.49 5.01
C TYR A 64 -11.07 1.27 6.49
N PHE A 65 -10.07 1.23 7.38
CA PHE A 65 -10.32 0.94 8.80
C PHE A 65 -11.13 2.04 9.50
N PHE A 66 -10.92 3.30 9.15
CA PHE A 66 -11.48 4.44 9.87
C PHE A 66 -12.71 5.07 9.20
N ILE A 67 -12.83 5.01 7.87
CA ILE A 67 -13.85 5.75 7.12
C ILE A 67 -14.87 4.82 6.49
N TYR A 68 -14.51 4.14 5.40
CA TYR A 68 -15.52 3.49 4.55
C TYR A 68 -15.72 2.00 4.87
N GLY A 69 -14.70 1.32 5.38
CA GLY A 69 -14.80 -0.03 5.96
C GLY A 69 -15.21 -0.03 7.44
N LYS A 70 -15.61 1.12 8.00
CA LYS A 70 -15.86 1.28 9.45
C LYS A 70 -16.95 0.36 10.04
N LYS A 71 -17.81 -0.26 9.22
CA LYS A 71 -18.86 -1.18 9.70
C LYS A 71 -18.42 -2.65 9.61
N ASP A 72 -17.36 -2.94 8.89
CA ASP A 72 -16.88 -4.30 8.66
C ASP A 72 -16.39 -4.91 9.99
N MET A 73 -16.65 -6.21 10.16
CA MET A 73 -16.24 -6.95 11.36
C MET A 73 -14.73 -6.84 11.58
N TYR A 74 -13.96 -6.97 10.50
CA TYR A 74 -12.51 -6.85 10.51
C TYR A 74 -12.05 -5.46 11.00
N SER A 75 -12.55 -4.37 10.41
CA SER A 75 -12.24 -2.99 10.82
C SER A 75 -12.69 -2.65 12.24
N ARG A 76 -13.81 -3.20 12.70
CA ARG A 76 -14.24 -3.08 14.11
C ARG A 76 -13.24 -3.75 15.04
N GLN A 77 -12.80 -4.96 14.72
CA GLN A 77 -11.84 -5.70 15.53
C GLN A 77 -10.46 -5.00 15.57
N VAL A 78 -9.97 -4.51 14.43
CA VAL A 78 -8.74 -3.70 14.35
C VAL A 78 -8.82 -2.49 15.29
N ARG A 79 -9.91 -1.73 15.24
CA ARG A 79 -10.08 -0.55 16.11
C ARG A 79 -10.25 -0.92 17.58
N THR A 80 -10.87 -2.06 17.89
CA THR A 80 -10.94 -2.57 19.27
C THR A 80 -9.54 -2.89 19.80
N PHE A 81 -8.69 -3.56 19.02
CA PHE A 81 -7.31 -3.84 19.42
C PHE A 81 -6.49 -2.55 19.57
N LEU A 82 -6.66 -1.58 18.67
CA LEU A 82 -6.01 -0.26 18.77
C LEU A 82 -6.40 0.49 20.04
N LYS A 83 -7.72 0.62 20.32
CA LYS A 83 -8.23 1.29 21.52
C LYS A 83 -7.80 0.58 22.81
N GLY A 84 -7.72 -0.76 22.77
CA GLY A 84 -7.28 -1.59 23.89
C GLY A 84 -5.75 -1.68 24.05
N GLY A 85 -4.95 -1.08 23.16
CA GLY A 85 -3.49 -1.19 23.18
C GLY A 85 -2.98 -2.63 23.01
N GLN A 86 -3.75 -3.51 22.36
CA GLN A 86 -3.44 -4.92 22.19
C GLN A 86 -2.54 -5.15 20.97
N TRP A 87 -1.39 -4.50 20.91
CA TRP A 87 -0.53 -4.41 19.72
C TRP A 87 -0.08 -5.74 19.13
N ARG A 88 0.21 -6.74 19.98
CA ARG A 88 0.57 -8.09 19.49
C ARG A 88 -0.60 -8.79 18.82
N ASN A 89 -1.78 -8.74 19.44
CA ASN A 89 -2.98 -9.34 18.87
C ASN A 89 -3.37 -8.61 17.59
N LEU A 90 -3.22 -7.28 17.57
CA LEU A 90 -3.39 -6.47 16.36
C LEU A 90 -2.43 -6.93 15.25
N ALA A 91 -1.13 -7.10 15.54
CA ALA A 91 -0.14 -7.53 14.57
C ALA A 91 -0.53 -8.87 13.93
N ILE A 92 -0.78 -9.87 14.76
CA ILE A 92 -1.14 -11.22 14.32
C ILE A 92 -2.47 -11.20 13.57
N PHE A 93 -3.44 -10.42 14.04
CA PHE A 93 -4.75 -10.30 13.40
C PHE A 93 -4.65 -9.62 12.04
N MET A 94 -3.82 -8.58 11.92
CA MET A 94 -3.59 -7.88 10.66
C MET A 94 -2.79 -8.73 9.68
N GLU A 95 -1.72 -9.37 10.13
CA GLU A 95 -0.91 -10.27 9.30
C GLU A 95 -1.76 -11.36 8.64
N ASN A 96 -2.64 -12.01 9.41
CA ASN A 96 -3.53 -13.07 8.89
C ASN A 96 -4.74 -12.54 8.09
N GLY A 97 -5.20 -11.32 8.39
CA GLY A 97 -6.47 -10.81 7.90
C GLY A 97 -6.37 -9.77 6.78
N HIS A 98 -5.27 -9.01 6.68
CA HIS A 98 -5.23 -7.80 5.87
C HIS A 98 -5.43 -8.08 4.39
N LYS A 99 -4.90 -9.16 3.82
CA LYS A 99 -5.18 -9.49 2.43
C LYS A 99 -6.61 -10.05 2.25
N ASN A 100 -7.06 -10.96 3.11
CA ASN A 100 -8.31 -11.69 2.87
C ASN A 100 -9.59 -10.98 3.35
N GLN A 101 -9.46 -9.98 4.24
CA GLN A 101 -10.60 -9.36 4.91
C GLN A 101 -10.73 -7.87 4.66
N THR A 102 -9.82 -7.26 3.90
CA THR A 102 -10.00 -5.88 3.44
C THR A 102 -10.74 -5.83 2.13
N ASN A 103 -11.54 -4.78 1.99
CA ASN A 103 -12.27 -4.48 0.77
C ASN A 103 -11.86 -3.08 0.29
N LEU A 104 -10.60 -2.99 -0.14
CA LEU A 104 -9.93 -1.73 -0.50
C LEU A 104 -10.49 -1.19 -1.80
N ALA A 105 -10.70 0.13 -1.86
CA ALA A 105 -11.33 0.76 -3.01
C ALA A 105 -10.35 0.88 -4.18
N SER A 106 -9.06 1.07 -3.91
CA SER A 106 -8.07 1.34 -4.95
C SER A 106 -7.35 0.10 -5.50
N HIS A 107 -7.37 -1.02 -4.78
CA HIS A 107 -6.74 -2.29 -5.20
C HIS A 107 -7.61 -3.08 -6.20
N ASN A 108 -7.69 -2.56 -7.43
CA ASN A 108 -8.37 -3.22 -8.54
C ASN A 108 -7.72 -2.97 -9.91
N TYR A 109 -7.94 -3.89 -10.85
CA TYR A 109 -7.33 -3.83 -12.19
C TYR A 109 -7.73 -2.62 -13.02
N TYR A 110 -8.90 -2.03 -12.76
CA TYR A 110 -9.34 -0.84 -13.47
C TYR A 110 -8.50 0.37 -13.05
N ILE A 111 -8.21 0.52 -11.75
CA ILE A 111 -7.29 1.55 -11.26
C ILE A 111 -5.89 1.35 -11.85
N MET A 112 -5.40 0.11 -11.92
CA MET A 112 -4.12 -0.17 -12.58
C MET A 112 -4.12 0.22 -14.06
N ALA A 113 -5.19 -0.08 -14.79
CA ALA A 113 -5.33 0.31 -16.20
C ALA A 113 -5.35 1.83 -16.36
N ILE A 114 -6.04 2.56 -15.48
CA ILE A 114 -6.05 4.02 -15.45
C ILE A 114 -4.65 4.57 -15.16
N LEU A 115 -3.93 4.00 -14.19
CA LEU A 115 -2.58 4.44 -13.83
C LEU A 115 -1.59 4.19 -14.95
N LEU A 116 -1.61 3.00 -15.56
CA LEU A 116 -0.77 2.68 -16.71
C LEU A 116 -1.07 3.60 -17.89
N GLY A 117 -2.35 3.76 -18.23
CA GLY A 117 -2.79 4.66 -19.30
C GLY A 117 -2.37 6.11 -19.03
N SER A 118 -2.48 6.58 -17.79
CA SER A 118 -2.08 7.93 -17.39
C SER A 118 -0.56 8.11 -17.42
N ALA A 119 0.21 7.10 -17.01
CA ALA A 119 1.67 7.12 -17.11
C ALA A 119 2.14 7.19 -18.56
N LEU A 120 1.53 6.38 -19.44
CA LEU A 120 1.81 6.40 -20.88
C LEU A 120 1.41 7.73 -21.52
N ALA A 121 0.21 8.22 -21.26
CA ALA A 121 -0.24 9.53 -21.75
C ALA A 121 0.66 10.67 -21.28
N SER A 122 1.06 10.65 -20.00
CA SER A 122 2.02 11.61 -19.44
C SER A 122 3.37 11.54 -20.14
N SER A 123 3.83 10.34 -20.51
CA SER A 123 5.08 10.16 -21.26
C SER A 123 4.98 10.72 -22.69
N LEU A 124 3.82 10.65 -23.34
CA LEU A 124 3.62 11.15 -24.70
C LEU A 124 3.61 12.68 -24.78
N VAL A 125 3.17 13.35 -23.73
CA VAL A 125 3.12 14.82 -23.62
C VAL A 125 4.26 15.39 -22.79
N GLU A 126 5.30 14.58 -22.52
CA GLU A 126 6.50 14.95 -21.76
C GLU A 126 6.22 15.49 -20.35
N TRP A 127 5.09 15.12 -19.75
CA TRP A 127 4.74 15.48 -18.38
C TRP A 127 5.46 14.57 -17.38
N GLN A 128 6.71 14.90 -17.07
CA GLN A 128 7.59 14.11 -16.21
C GLN A 128 6.97 13.77 -14.85
N LEU A 129 6.33 14.75 -14.19
CA LEU A 129 5.69 14.53 -12.88
C LEU A 129 4.58 13.48 -12.96
N GLY A 130 3.79 13.47 -14.04
CA GLY A 130 2.76 12.44 -14.27
C GLY A 130 3.38 11.05 -14.42
N VAL A 131 4.45 10.91 -15.20
CA VAL A 131 5.18 9.63 -15.36
C VAL A 131 5.71 9.14 -14.01
N ILE A 132 6.28 10.04 -13.20
CA ILE A 132 6.80 9.72 -11.87
C ILE A 132 5.69 9.18 -10.96
N LEU A 133 4.60 9.95 -10.82
CA LEU A 133 3.53 9.63 -9.87
C LEU A 133 2.76 8.37 -10.29
N PHE A 134 2.28 8.31 -11.53
CA PHE A 134 1.47 7.19 -11.99
C PHE A 134 2.28 5.91 -12.14
N GLY A 135 3.55 6.02 -12.57
CA GLY A 135 4.46 4.88 -12.65
C GLY A 135 4.76 4.28 -11.27
N ALA A 136 5.04 5.10 -10.27
CA ALA A 136 5.29 4.64 -8.91
C ALA A 136 4.06 3.95 -8.31
N LEU A 137 2.87 4.55 -8.46
CA LEU A 137 1.59 3.96 -8.02
C LEU A 137 1.33 2.62 -8.72
N PHE A 138 1.59 2.53 -10.02
CA PHE A 138 1.40 1.30 -10.78
C PHE A 138 2.35 0.20 -10.31
N ILE A 139 3.63 0.51 -10.10
CA ILE A 139 4.62 -0.45 -9.60
C ILE A 139 4.27 -0.96 -8.21
N HIS A 140 3.79 -0.08 -7.32
CA HIS A 140 3.27 -0.49 -6.01
C HIS A 140 2.19 -1.57 -6.17
N TYR A 141 1.17 -1.32 -7.00
CA TYR A 141 0.09 -2.28 -7.19
C TYR A 141 0.53 -3.58 -7.86
N VAL A 142 1.50 -3.52 -8.78
CA VAL A 142 2.11 -4.74 -9.35
C VAL A 142 2.78 -5.55 -8.25
N PHE A 143 3.52 -4.91 -7.34
CA PHE A 143 4.15 -5.59 -6.22
C PHE A 143 3.10 -6.22 -5.29
N ASP A 144 2.02 -5.51 -4.96
CA ASP A 144 0.97 -6.06 -4.10
C ASP A 144 0.30 -7.31 -4.70
N ILE A 145 0.13 -7.38 -6.02
CA ILE A 145 -0.37 -8.58 -6.71
C ILE A 145 0.64 -9.73 -6.61
N ILE A 146 1.94 -9.44 -6.79
CA ILE A 146 2.99 -10.44 -6.65
C ILE A 146 3.02 -10.96 -5.20
N ASP A 147 2.91 -10.06 -4.23
CA ASP A 147 2.83 -10.40 -2.81
C ASP A 147 1.59 -11.24 -2.51
N ASP A 148 0.43 -10.94 -3.10
CA ASP A 148 -0.77 -11.79 -3.02
C ASP A 148 -0.51 -13.21 -3.56
N LEU A 149 0.14 -13.33 -4.72
CA LEU A 149 0.49 -14.63 -5.30
C LEU A 149 1.43 -15.42 -4.39
N LEU A 150 2.42 -14.76 -3.77
CA LEU A 150 3.40 -15.40 -2.89
C LEU A 150 2.78 -15.79 -1.54
N MET A 151 1.93 -14.94 -0.97
CA MET A 151 1.34 -15.16 0.36
C MET A 151 0.06 -16.00 0.34
N LEU A 152 -0.76 -15.87 -0.70
CA LEU A 152 -2.07 -16.53 -0.81
C LEU A 152 -2.08 -17.69 -1.81
N GLY A 153 -1.07 -17.80 -2.67
CA GLY A 153 -1.06 -18.74 -3.81
C GLY A 153 -2.00 -18.34 -4.95
N ARG A 154 -2.64 -17.17 -4.86
CA ARG A 154 -3.60 -16.64 -5.85
C ARG A 154 -3.73 -15.12 -5.70
N VAL A 155 -4.18 -14.45 -6.75
CA VAL A 155 -4.51 -13.01 -6.67
C VAL A 155 -5.77 -12.82 -5.82
N ASN A 156 -5.76 -11.82 -4.95
CA ASN A 156 -6.91 -11.45 -4.14
C ASN A 156 -8.14 -11.09 -5.02
N GLU A 157 -9.32 -11.59 -4.65
CA GLU A 157 -10.57 -11.34 -5.39
C GLU A 157 -10.95 -9.85 -5.42
N ASN A 158 -10.44 -9.04 -4.49
CA ASN A 158 -10.62 -7.58 -4.51
C ASN A 158 -10.14 -6.97 -5.83
N TRP A 159 -9.07 -7.52 -6.42
CA TRP A 159 -8.50 -7.00 -7.67
C TRP A 159 -9.44 -7.06 -8.86
N LYS A 160 -10.37 -8.02 -8.86
CA LYS A 160 -11.22 -8.34 -10.01
C LYS A 160 -12.48 -7.48 -10.12
N ARG A 161 -12.73 -6.57 -9.16
CA ARG A 161 -13.97 -5.80 -9.10
C ARG A 161 -13.72 -4.32 -8.91
N TRP A 162 -14.67 -3.53 -9.40
CA TRP A 162 -14.69 -2.10 -9.15
C TRP A 162 -15.27 -1.80 -7.76
N GLY A 163 -14.56 -1.02 -6.97
CA GLY A 163 -15.04 -0.54 -5.67
C GLY A 163 -15.36 -1.67 -4.68
N ARG A 164 -16.30 -1.40 -3.77
CA ARG A 164 -16.57 -2.23 -2.59
C ARG A 164 -17.83 -3.09 -2.74
N THR A 165 -17.77 -4.38 -2.38
CA THR A 165 -18.97 -5.19 -2.15
C THR A 165 -19.80 -4.56 -1.02
N PRO A 166 -21.13 -4.39 -1.21
CA PRO A 166 -22.01 -3.99 -0.12
C PRO A 166 -21.90 -4.99 1.04
N THR A 167 -21.76 -4.47 2.26
CA THR A 167 -21.70 -5.22 3.52
C THR A 167 -22.93 -4.96 4.35
#